data_AF-A0A9E5NJT1-F1
#
_entry.id   AF-A0A9E5NJT1-F1
#
_cell.length_a   1.000
_cell.length_b   1.000
_cell.length_c   1.000
_cell.angle_alpha   90.00
_cell.angle_beta   90.00
_cell.angle_gamma   90.00
#
_symmetry.space_group_name_H-M   'P 1'
#
loop_
_entity.id
_entity.type
_entity.pdbx_description
1 polymer ?
#
loop_
_entity_poly.entity_id
_entity_poly.type
_entity_poly.pdbx_seq_one_letter_code
_entity_poly.pdbx_strand_id
1 'polypeptide(L)'
;SRMTTTKTRVVAHNQQVVRADRENTEEISQGMIEELLGFAKRNIGQISAIIISDYGKGVITHSLLSGLIDLCQENGVFIAVDPKDTHF
;
A
#
# COMPACT_ATOMS: atom_id res chain seq x y z
N SER A 1 9.64 10.88 4.23
CA SER A 1 8.35 11.60 4.32
C SER A 1 7.69 11.57 2.95
N ARG A 2 6.45 11.06 2.84
CA ARG A 2 5.70 10.95 1.58
C ARG A 2 4.49 11.87 1.64
N MET A 3 4.22 12.60 0.55
CA MET A 3 3.07 13.50 0.46
C MET A 3 1.75 12.72 0.52
N THR A 4 0.79 13.21 1.30
CA THR A 4 -0.56 12.66 1.31
C THR A 4 -1.29 12.99 0.01
N THR A 5 -2.01 12.01 -0.55
CA THR A 5 -2.78 12.23 -1.79
C THR A 5 -3.87 13.26 -1.56
N THR A 6 -3.93 14.28 -2.42
CA THR A 6 -4.96 15.33 -2.39
C THR A 6 -5.72 15.32 -3.70
N LYS A 7 -7.05 15.25 -3.64
CA LYS A 7 -7.92 15.30 -4.82
C LYS A 7 -8.76 16.57 -4.79
N THR A 8 -8.53 17.47 -5.72
CA THR A 8 -9.26 18.73 -5.85
C THR A 8 -10.31 18.61 -6.95
N ARG A 9 -11.57 18.89 -6.63
CA ARG A 9 -12.67 18.94 -7.60
C ARG A 9 -13.24 20.36 -7.64
N VAL A 10 -13.24 20.97 -8.82
CA VAL A 10 -13.90 22.26 -9.07
C VAL A 10 -15.28 21.97 -9.64
N VAL A 11 -16.33 22.49 -9.01
CA VAL A 11 -17.74 22.21 -9.36
C VAL A 11 -18.46 23.53 -9.62
N ALA A 12 -19.25 23.60 -10.68
CA ALA A 12 -20.13 24.72 -11.01
C ALA A 12 -21.49 24.21 -11.49
N HIS A 13 -22.59 24.80 -11.02
CA HIS A 13 -23.97 24.39 -11.38
C HIS A 13 -24.21 22.87 -11.29
N ASN A 14 -23.72 22.23 -10.22
CA ASN A 14 -23.76 20.78 -9.99
C ASN A 14 -22.98 19.92 -11.00
N GLN A 15 -22.12 20.50 -11.83
CA GLN A 15 -21.24 19.78 -12.75
C GLN A 15 -19.78 19.87 -12.30
N GLN A 16 -19.06 18.75 -12.35
CA GLN A 16 -17.60 18.75 -12.13
C GLN A 16 -16.92 19.35 -13.36
N VAL A 17 -16.29 20.50 -13.19
CA VAL A 17 -15.61 21.25 -14.25
C VAL A 17 -14.16 20.79 -14.40
N VAL A 18 -13.43 20.67 -13.27
CA VAL A 18 -12.02 20.28 -13.26
C VAL A 18 -11.75 19.31 -12.13
N ARG A 19 -10.84 18.36 -12.37
CA ARG A 19 -10.22 17.51 -11.35
C ARG A 19 -8.71 17.67 -11.41
N ALA A 20 -8.10 17.93 -10.25
CA ALA A 20 -6.66 17.96 -10.09
C ALA A 20 -6.28 17.03 -8.93
N ASP A 21 -5.61 15.93 -9.25
CA ASP A 21 -5.10 14.98 -8.26
C ASP A 21 -3.61 15.25 -8.05
N ARG A 22 -3.19 15.45 -6.80
CA ARG A 22 -1.80 15.55 -6.39
C ARG A 22 -1.45 14.31 -5.61
N GLU A 23 -0.62 13.48 -6.20
CA GLU A 23 -0.23 12.19 -5.65
C GLU A 23 1.26 11.93 -5.85
N ASN A 24 1.81 11.08 -4.99
CA ASN A 24 3.10 10.45 -5.21
C ASN A 24 2.84 8.98 -5.52
N THR A 25 3.32 8.52 -6.67
CA THR A 25 3.21 7.13 -7.14
C THR A 25 4.56 6.41 -7.22
N GLU A 26 5.66 7.07 -6.85
CA GLU A 26 7.00 6.48 -6.85
C GLU A 26 7.11 5.37 -5.81
N GLU A 27 7.91 4.35 -6.09
CA GLU A 27 8.16 3.28 -5.13
C GLU A 27 8.76 3.81 -3.82
N ILE A 28 8.40 3.19 -2.70
CA ILE A 28 9.02 3.48 -1.41
C ILE A 28 10.49 3.02 -1.40
N SER A 29 11.31 3.71 -0.60
CA SER A 29 12.72 3.36 -0.48
C SER A 29 12.92 2.01 0.21
N GLN A 30 14.07 1.38 -0.06
CA GLN A 30 14.44 0.12 0.57
C GLN A 30 14.40 0.17 2.10
N GLY A 31 14.86 1.28 2.72
CA GLY A 31 14.79 1.44 4.17
C GLY A 31 13.35 1.47 4.72
N MET A 32 12.39 1.99 3.95
CA MET A 32 10.98 1.98 4.34
C MET A 32 10.36 0.58 4.19
N ILE A 33 10.78 -0.20 3.18
CA ILE A 33 10.40 -1.61 3.03
C ILE A 33 10.87 -2.40 4.25
N GLU A 34 12.12 -2.24 4.66
CA GLU A 34 12.70 -2.90 5.83
C GLU A 34 12.00 -2.50 7.13
N GLU A 35 11.65 -1.23 7.29
CA GLU A 35 10.90 -0.74 8.46
C GLU A 35 9.51 -1.39 8.56
N LEU A 36 8.78 -1.46 7.45
CA LEU A 36 7.45 -2.06 7.38
C LEU A 36 7.49 -3.58 7.63
N LEU A 37 8.42 -4.29 6.99
CA LEU A 37 8.62 -5.72 7.25
C LEU A 37 9.05 -5.99 8.68
N GLY A 38 9.94 -5.16 9.24
CA GLY A 38 10.36 -5.24 10.63
C GLY A 38 9.20 -5.02 11.59
N PHE A 39 8.30 -4.08 11.30
CA PHE A 39 7.08 -3.87 12.07
C PHE A 39 6.15 -5.09 12.01
N ALA A 40 5.87 -5.61 10.81
CA ALA A 40 5.04 -6.80 10.64
C ALA A 40 5.62 -7.99 11.42
N LYS A 41 6.93 -8.24 11.27
CA LYS A 41 7.64 -9.33 11.95
C LYS A 41 7.57 -9.25 13.48
N ARG A 42 7.68 -8.05 14.06
CA ARG A 42 7.57 -7.86 15.52
C ARG A 42 6.17 -8.15 16.06
N ASN A 43 5.14 -8.00 15.22
CA ASN A 43 3.74 -8.11 15.64
C ASN A 43 3.05 -9.37 15.11
N ILE A 44 3.71 -10.17 14.26
CA ILE A 44 3.07 -11.28 13.53
C ILE A 44 2.37 -12.29 14.46
N GLY A 45 2.95 -12.58 15.63
CA GLY A 45 2.35 -13.49 16.62
C GLY A 45 1.07 -12.99 17.28
N GLN A 46 0.72 -11.71 17.10
CA GLN A 46 -0.52 -11.09 17.60
C GLN A 46 -1.52 -10.79 16.47
N ILE A 47 -1.14 -11.05 15.22
CA ILE A 47 -1.95 -10.73 14.04
C ILE A 47 -2.63 -12.01 13.54
N SER A 48 -3.96 -11.98 13.44
CA SER A 48 -4.72 -13.09 12.86
C SER A 48 -4.79 -13.05 11.33
N ALA A 49 -4.71 -11.85 10.75
CA ALA A 49 -4.75 -11.66 9.30
C ALA A 49 -4.10 -10.34 8.87
N ILE A 50 -3.56 -10.30 7.65
CA ILE A 50 -3.10 -9.11 6.95
C ILE A 50 -3.96 -8.90 5.69
N ILE A 51 -4.48 -7.68 5.53
CA ILE A 51 -5.24 -7.29 4.33
C ILE A 51 -4.48 -6.17 3.65
N ILE A 52 -4.18 -6.36 2.36
CA ILE A 52 -3.45 -5.40 1.53
C ILE A 52 -4.39 -4.93 0.43
N SER A 53 -4.60 -3.61 0.36
CA SER A 53 -5.27 -2.97 -0.76
C SER A 53 -4.26 -2.15 -1.55
N ASP A 54 -3.88 -2.63 -2.73
CA ASP A 54 -2.95 -1.94 -3.60
C ASP A 54 -3.68 -0.98 -4.53
N TYR A 55 -3.47 0.32 -4.32
CA TYR A 55 -4.02 1.38 -5.16
C TYR A 55 -3.02 1.92 -6.21
N GLY A 56 -1.86 1.25 -6.37
CA GLY A 56 -0.77 1.66 -7.26
C GLY A 56 -0.22 3.02 -6.88
N LYS A 57 0.05 3.22 -5.59
CA LYS A 57 0.62 4.45 -5.03
C LYS A 57 2.08 4.28 -4.63
N GLY A 58 2.75 3.24 -5.13
CA GLY A 58 4.17 2.96 -4.92
C GLY A 58 4.55 2.49 -3.51
N VAL A 59 3.58 2.25 -2.62
CA VAL A 59 3.86 1.67 -1.30
C VAL A 59 3.94 0.14 -1.38
N ILE A 60 3.01 -0.48 -2.10
CA ILE A 60 3.03 -1.91 -2.35
C ILE A 60 3.99 -2.15 -3.51
N THR A 61 5.20 -2.57 -3.18
CA THR A 61 6.21 -3.01 -4.14
C THR A 61 6.30 -4.54 -4.13
N HIS A 62 6.85 -5.13 -5.18
CA HIS A 62 7.07 -6.58 -5.23
C HIS A 62 7.87 -7.07 -4.00
N SER A 63 8.95 -6.37 -3.64
CA SER A 63 9.80 -6.73 -2.50
C SER A 63 9.05 -6.71 -1.16
N LEU A 64 8.19 -5.71 -0.94
CA LEU A 64 7.37 -5.65 0.27
C LEU A 64 6.32 -6.76 0.27
N LEU A 65 5.65 -6.98 -0.87
CA LEU A 65 4.57 -7.96 -0.99
C LEU A 65 5.11 -9.38 -0.77
N SER A 66 6.19 -9.77 -1.45
CA SER A 66 6.83 -11.08 -1.24
C SER A 66 7.24 -11.28 0.21
N GLY A 67 7.91 -10.29 0.83
CA GLY A 67 8.33 -10.40 2.23
C GLY A 67 7.17 -10.55 3.22
N LEU A 68 6.02 -9.92 2.96
CA LEU A 68 4.82 -10.09 3.78
C LEU A 68 4.16 -11.45 3.57
N ILE A 69 4.12 -11.95 2.32
CA ILE A 69 3.58 -13.28 2.00
C ILE A 69 4.40 -14.36 2.71
N ASP A 70 5.72 -14.32 2.58
CA ASP A 70 6.62 -15.29 3.21
C ASP A 70 6.45 -15.27 4.73
N LEU A 71 6.46 -14.08 5.34
CA LEU A 71 6.25 -13.91 6.78
C LEU A 71 4.91 -14.49 7.24
N CYS A 72 3.83 -14.27 6.48
CA CYS A 72 2.51 -14.80 6.80
C CYS A 72 2.46 -16.33 6.69
N GLN A 73 3.04 -16.89 5.62
CA GLN A 73 3.11 -18.34 5.41
C GLN A 73 3.89 -19.03 6.53
N GLU A 74 5.04 -18.49 6.93
CA GLU A 74 5.87 -19.03 8.01
C GLU A 74 5.15 -19.04 9.36
N ASN A 75 4.23 -18.09 9.59
CA ASN A 75 3.54 -17.91 10.88
C ASN A 75 2.08 -18.38 10.85
N GLY A 76 1.59 -18.96 9.75
CA GLY A 76 0.20 -19.40 9.61
C GLY A 76 -0.82 -18.26 9.66
N VAL A 77 -0.42 -17.04 9.29
CA VAL A 77 -1.29 -15.85 9.29
C VAL A 77 -1.97 -15.73 7.93
N PHE A 78 -3.29 -15.49 7.93
CA PHE A 78 -4.02 -15.30 6.68
C PHE A 78 -3.61 -13.99 6.01
N ILE A 79 -3.38 -14.02 4.70
CA ILE A 79 -3.08 -12.82 3.91
C ILE A 79 -4.05 -12.73 2.72
N ALA A 80 -4.66 -11.56 2.56
CA ALA A 80 -5.49 -11.22 1.41
C ALA A 80 -4.93 -9.97 0.72
N VAL A 81 -4.86 -10.00 -0.60
CA VAL A 81 -4.30 -8.92 -1.42
C VAL A 81 -5.31 -8.56 -2.50
N ASP A 82 -5.64 -7.27 -2.61
CA ASP A 82 -6.45 -6.69 -3.68
C ASP A 82 -5.51 -5.91 -4.62
N PRO A 83 -5.12 -6.50 -5.76
CA PRO A 83 -4.20 -5.89 -6.72
C PRO A 83 -4.67 -4.59 -7.34
N LYS A 84 -3.69 -3.76 -7.72
CA LYS A 84 -3.76 -3.07 -9.01
C LYS A 84 -2.92 -3.84 -10.02
N ASP A 85 -3.39 -3.95 -11.27
CA ASP A 85 -2.93 -4.82 -12.38
C ASP A 85 -1.40 -4.91 -12.65
N THR A 86 -0.55 -4.12 -12.00
CA THR A 86 0.88 -4.00 -12.30
C THR A 86 1.83 -4.77 -11.36
N HIS A 87 1.34 -5.40 -10.29
CA HIS A 87 2.21 -5.82 -9.16
C HIS A 87 2.10 -7.31 -8.75
N PHE A 88 1.65 -8.18 -9.65
CA PHE A 88 1.49 -9.63 -9.42
C PHE A 88 2.23 -10.46 -10.47
#